data_AF-A0AA51UF64-F1
#
_entry.id   AF-A0AA51UF64-F1
#
_cell.length_a   1.000
_cell.length_b   1.000
_cell.length_c   1.000
_cell.angle_alpha   90.00
_cell.angle_beta   90.00
_cell.angle_gamma   90.00
#
_symmetry.space_group_name_H-M   'P 1'
#
loop_
_entity.id
_entity.type
_entity.pdbx_description
1 polymer ?
#
loop_
_entity_poly.entity_id
_entity_poly.type
_entity_poly.pdbx_seq_one_letter_code
_entity_poly.pdbx_strand_id
1 'polypeptide(L)'
;MAFNFVMVIILVLLLAGLVMSFFAFKLKREEYKNTGKYPRGHYMGRGLAIGIAIGIPIAIVLESIFAGYMVGLVIGTFIGSNMEKKHEHELRSLTLRERDLRKKTIMIFAALFAIGVIVFVLAIV
;
A
#
# COMPACT_ATOMS: atom_id res chain seq x y z
N MET A 1 12.81 20.84 -16.92
CA MET A 1 11.33 20.84 -16.88
C MET A 1 10.75 19.48 -16.53
N ALA A 2 11.10 18.38 -17.23
CA ALA A 2 10.57 17.04 -16.97
C ALA A 2 10.69 16.57 -15.50
N PHE A 3 11.82 16.84 -14.82
CA PHE A 3 12.00 16.47 -13.40
C PHE A 3 10.95 17.10 -12.46
N ASN A 4 10.61 18.38 -12.66
CA ASN A 4 9.60 19.06 -11.86
C ASN A 4 8.20 18.45 -12.09
N PHE A 5 7.87 18.08 -13.33
CA PHE A 5 6.61 17.40 -13.64
C PHE A 5 6.52 16.01 -13.00
N VAL A 6 7.60 15.22 -13.07
CA VAL A 6 7.67 13.91 -12.42
C VAL A 6 7.51 14.06 -10.90
N MET A 7 8.16 15.05 -10.30
CA MET A 7 8.04 15.32 -8.86
C MET A 7 6.60 15.70 -8.45
N VAL A 8 5.92 16.52 -9.24
CA VAL A 8 4.50 16.88 -9.02
C VAL A 8 3.60 15.64 -9.13
N ILE A 9 3.81 14.78 -10.12
CA ILE A 9 3.03 13.54 -10.28
C ILE A 9 3.22 12.61 -9.07
N ILE A 10 4.46 12.44 -8.62
CA ILE A 10 4.77 11.65 -7.41
C ILE A 10 4.08 12.25 -6.19
N LEU A 11 4.14 13.57 -6.02
CA LEU A 11 3.48 14.27 -4.91
C LEU A 11 1.96 14.05 -4.95
N VAL A 12 1.32 14.16 -6.11
CA VAL A 12 -0.12 13.93 -6.28
C VAL A 12 -0.49 12.48 -5.95
N LEU A 13 0.31 11.50 -6.40
CA LEU A 13 0.11 10.09 -6.06
C LEU A 13 0.20 9.84 -4.55
N LEU A 14 1.17 10.43 -3.88
CA LEU A 14 1.34 10.31 -2.43
C LEU A 14 0.18 10.97 -1.66
N LEU A 15 -0.25 12.16 -2.08
CA LEU A 15 -1.39 12.85 -1.46
C LEU A 15 -2.70 12.08 -1.67
N ALA A 16 -2.96 11.59 -2.88
CA ALA A 16 -4.11 10.73 -3.15
C ALA A 16 -4.09 9.47 -2.27
N GLY A 17 -2.92 8.84 -2.11
CA GLY A 17 -2.71 7.72 -1.21
C GLY A 17 -3.02 8.05 0.25
N LEU A 18 -2.53 9.18 0.75
CA LEU A 18 -2.79 9.63 2.13
C LEU A 18 -4.27 9.88 2.37
N VAL A 19 -4.95 10.58 1.46
CA VAL A 19 -6.39 10.86 1.57
C VAL A 19 -7.19 9.55 1.59
N MET A 20 -6.90 8.63 0.67
CA MET A 20 -7.59 7.33 0.62
C MET A 20 -7.29 6.48 1.86
N SER A 21 -6.05 6.51 2.36
CA SER A 21 -5.66 5.82 3.59
C SER A 21 -6.43 6.35 4.80
N PHE A 22 -6.61 7.67 4.90
CA PHE A 22 -7.40 8.29 5.97
C PHE A 22 -8.87 7.82 5.96
N PHE A 23 -9.51 7.82 4.78
CA PHE A 23 -10.89 7.31 4.65
C PHE A 23 -10.98 5.82 4.98
N ALA A 24 -10.04 5.01 4.49
CA ALA A 24 -9.98 3.59 4.80
C ALA A 24 -9.78 3.34 6.29
N PHE A 25 -8.93 4.11 6.96
CA PHE A 25 -8.69 4.01 8.40
C PHE A 25 -9.95 4.34 9.20
N LYS A 26 -10.65 5.43 8.84
CA LYS A 26 -11.91 5.82 9.48
C LYS A 26 -12.95 4.70 9.36
N LEU A 27 -13.15 4.16 8.16
CA LEU A 27 -14.10 3.08 7.92
C LEU A 27 -13.74 1.80 8.71
N LYS A 28 -12.47 1.39 8.68
CA LYS A 28 -12.01 0.22 9.44
C LYS A 28 -12.23 0.37 10.94
N ARG A 29 -12.02 1.58 11.49
CA ARG A 29 -12.21 1.86 12.91
C ARG A 29 -13.68 1.77 13.31
N GLU A 30 -14.60 2.27 12.48
CA GLU A 30 -16.04 2.15 12.69
C GLU A 30 -16.48 0.67 12.66
N GLU A 31 -16.06 -0.08 11.65
CA GLU A 31 -16.40 -1.49 11.52
C GLU A 31 -15.81 -2.36 12.65
N TYR A 32 -14.59 -2.04 13.12
CA TYR A 32 -14.00 -2.72 14.27
C TYR A 32 -14.79 -2.48 15.56
N LYS A 33 -15.28 -1.25 15.79
CA LYS A 33 -16.14 -0.97 16.95
C LYS A 33 -17.43 -1.78 16.93
N ASN A 34 -17.98 -2.04 15.75
CA ASN A 34 -19.22 -2.80 15.59
C ASN A 34 -19.02 -4.31 15.70
N THR A 35 -17.90 -4.84 15.19
CA THR A 35 -17.71 -6.28 15.03
C THR A 35 -16.67 -6.88 15.98
N GLY A 36 -15.82 -6.05 16.59
CA GLY A 36 -14.66 -6.48 17.37
C GLY A 36 -13.58 -7.20 16.54
N LYS A 37 -13.73 -7.27 15.21
CA LYS A 37 -12.88 -8.06 14.32
C LYS A 37 -12.16 -7.21 13.28
N TYR A 38 -10.95 -7.62 12.93
CA TYR A 38 -10.14 -6.95 11.91
C TYR A 38 -10.52 -7.44 10.50
N PRO A 39 -10.45 -6.59 9.46
CA PRO A 39 -10.66 -7.05 8.10
C PRO A 39 -9.52 -7.97 7.65
N ARG A 40 -9.82 -8.95 6.80
CA ARG A 40 -8.79 -9.72 6.07
C ARG A 40 -7.78 -8.78 5.39
N GLY A 41 -6.50 -9.14 5.48
CA GLY A 41 -5.35 -8.37 5.05
C GLY A 41 -4.76 -7.45 6.13
N HIS A 42 -5.33 -7.39 7.33
CA HIS A 42 -4.81 -6.56 8.43
C HIS A 42 -3.42 -7.01 8.89
N TYR A 43 -3.25 -8.30 9.16
CA TYR A 43 -1.98 -8.86 9.60
C TYR A 43 -0.96 -8.94 8.47
N MET A 44 -1.41 -9.23 7.24
CA MET A 44 -0.57 -9.09 6.04
C MET A 44 -0.01 -7.68 5.89
N GLY A 45 -0.85 -6.65 6.04
CA GLY A 45 -0.42 -5.26 5.97
C GLY A 45 0.61 -4.88 7.03
N ARG A 46 0.45 -5.38 8.27
CA ARG A 46 1.44 -5.21 9.34
C ARG A 46 2.76 -5.92 9.02
N GLY A 47 2.70 -7.16 8.53
CA GLY A 47 3.88 -7.91 8.12
C GLY A 47 4.66 -7.19 7.04
N LEU A 48 3.98 -6.69 6.00
CA LEU A 48 4.61 -5.89 4.94
C LEU A 48 5.29 -4.62 5.48
N ALA A 49 4.66 -3.91 6.42
CA ALA A 49 5.26 -2.73 7.03
C ALA A 49 6.55 -3.07 7.80
N ILE A 50 6.54 -4.16 8.56
CA ILE A 50 7.74 -4.69 9.25
C ILE A 50 8.81 -5.06 8.23
N GLY A 51 8.42 -5.78 7.18
CA GLY A 51 9.31 -6.19 6.10
C GLY A 51 10.00 -5.02 5.41
N ILE A 52 9.25 -3.97 5.05
CA ILE A 52 9.81 -2.75 4.46
C ILE A 52 10.78 -2.06 5.43
N ALA A 53 10.42 -1.98 6.72
CA ALA A 53 11.31 -1.40 7.73
C ALA A 53 12.65 -2.16 7.84
N ILE A 54 12.64 -3.49 7.68
CA ILE A 54 13.84 -4.34 7.63
C ILE A 54 14.56 -4.22 6.27
N GLY A 55 13.82 -4.03 5.18
CA GLY A 55 14.39 -3.91 3.83
C GLY A 55 15.26 -2.67 3.65
N ILE A 56 14.97 -1.57 4.37
CA ILE A 56 15.75 -0.32 4.31
C ILE A 56 17.21 -0.52 4.72
N PRO A 57 17.55 -1.06 5.91
CA PRO A 57 18.95 -1.30 6.26
C PRO A 57 19.63 -2.29 5.32
N ILE A 58 18.91 -3.29 4.81
CA ILE A 58 19.44 -4.23 3.81
C ILE A 58 19.78 -3.50 2.50
N ALA A 59 18.92 -2.57 2.06
CA ALA A 59 19.19 -1.75 0.89
C ALA A 59 20.49 -0.93 1.04
N ILE A 60 20.75 -0.41 2.24
CA ILE A 60 21.96 0.35 2.54
C ILE A 60 23.19 -0.57 2.47
N VAL A 61 23.14 -1.74 3.11
CA VAL A 61 24.26 -2.69 3.13
C VAL A 61 24.58 -3.25 1.73
N LEU A 62 23.56 -3.48 0.91
CA LEU A 62 23.72 -4.00 -0.45
C LEU A 62 23.93 -2.91 -1.51
N GLU A 63 23.96 -1.63 -1.11
CA GLU A 63 24.00 -0.46 -2.00
C GLU A 63 22.94 -0.52 -3.13
N SER A 64 21.81 -1.19 -2.86
CA SER A 64 20.77 -1.47 -3.83
C SER A 64 19.40 -1.35 -3.17
N ILE A 65 18.76 -0.21 -3.42
CA ILE A 65 17.39 0.07 -2.98
C ILE A 65 16.44 -1.03 -3.46
N PHE A 66 16.62 -1.49 -4.71
CA PHE A 66 15.80 -2.55 -5.27
C PHE A 66 15.98 -3.87 -4.51
N ALA A 67 17.21 -4.29 -4.25
CA ALA A 67 17.47 -5.54 -3.53
C ALA A 67 16.90 -5.50 -2.09
N GLY A 68 17.12 -4.40 -1.36
CA GLY A 68 16.58 -4.26 -0.01
C GLY A 68 15.05 -4.23 0.03
N TYR A 69 14.40 -3.54 -0.91
CA TYR A 69 12.93 -3.57 -1.02
C TYR A 69 12.41 -4.99 -1.30
N MET A 70 13.01 -5.71 -2.24
CA MET A 70 12.60 -7.07 -2.58
C MET A 70 12.73 -8.02 -1.40
N VAL A 71 13.88 -7.97 -0.70
CA VAL A 71 14.09 -8.77 0.52
C VAL A 71 13.08 -8.41 1.60
N GLY A 72 12.85 -7.11 1.82
CA GLY A 72 11.86 -6.62 2.77
C GLY A 72 10.44 -7.10 2.45
N LEU A 73 10.03 -7.08 1.18
CA LEU A 73 8.72 -7.56 0.76
C LEU A 73 8.56 -9.07 0.99
N VAL A 74 9.58 -9.86 0.69
CA VAL A 74 9.56 -11.32 0.93
C VAL A 74 9.45 -11.63 2.42
N ILE A 75 10.28 -10.99 3.25
CA ILE A 75 10.22 -11.14 4.71
C ILE A 75 8.85 -10.70 5.24
N GLY A 76 8.37 -9.54 4.77
CA GLY A 76 7.11 -8.97 5.22
C GLY A 76 5.89 -9.79 4.85
N THR A 77 5.85 -10.36 3.63
CA THR A 77 4.79 -11.28 3.22
C THR A 77 4.84 -12.59 3.99
N PHE A 78 6.03 -13.12 4.27
CA PHE A 78 6.17 -14.32 5.09
C PHE A 78 5.66 -14.10 6.53
N ILE A 79 6.10 -13.02 7.19
CA ILE A 79 5.62 -12.65 8.53
C ILE A 79 4.11 -12.39 8.51
N GLY A 80 3.64 -11.59 7.55
CA GLY A 80 2.25 -11.20 7.44
C GLY A 80 1.30 -12.37 7.21
N SER A 81 1.66 -13.28 6.30
CA SER A 81 0.86 -14.48 6.02
C SER A 81 0.79 -15.43 7.20
N ASN A 82 1.90 -15.64 7.92
CA ASN A 82 1.92 -16.46 9.13
C ASN A 82 1.10 -15.84 10.27
N MET A 83 1.22 -14.52 10.47
CA MET A 83 0.40 -13.81 11.46
C MET A 83 -1.08 -13.88 11.10
N GLU A 84 -1.43 -13.76 9.83
CA GLU A 84 -2.82 -13.80 9.40
C GLU A 84 -3.45 -15.18 9.61
N LYS A 85 -2.71 -16.26 9.30
CA LYS A 85 -3.11 -17.64 9.61
C LYS A 85 -3.30 -17.87 11.11
N LYS A 86 -2.38 -17.34 11.94
CA LYS A 86 -2.44 -17.50 13.40
C LYS A 86 -3.66 -16.81 14.03
N HIS A 87 -4.11 -15.70 13.46
CA HIS A 87 -5.20 -14.89 13.99
C HIS A 87 -6.47 -14.96 13.13
N GLU A 88 -6.70 -16.05 12.40
CA GLU A 88 -7.87 -16.18 11.52
C GLU A 88 -9.21 -15.97 12.24
N HIS A 89 -9.30 -16.36 13.51
CA HIS A 89 -10.52 -16.21 14.33
C HIS A 89 -10.87 -14.73 14.63
N GLU A 90 -9.87 -13.84 14.60
CA GLU A 90 -10.03 -12.40 14.79
C GLU A 90 -10.37 -11.66 13.49
N LEU A 91 -10.37 -12.37 12.36
CA LEU A 91 -10.59 -11.78 11.03
C LEU A 91 -12.04 -11.86 10.59
N ARG A 92 -12.46 -10.86 9.83
CA ARG A 92 -13.72 -10.83 9.09
C ARG A 92 -13.48 -10.57 7.61
N SER A 93 -14.43 -10.99 6.78
CA SER A 93 -14.43 -10.61 5.36
C SER A 93 -14.60 -9.11 5.18
N LEU A 94 -14.12 -8.59 4.05
CA LEU A 94 -14.30 -7.19 3.66
C LEU A 94 -15.79 -6.87 3.44
N THR A 95 -16.26 -5.78 4.05
CA THR A 95 -17.64 -5.28 3.84
C THR A 95 -17.79 -4.68 2.44
N LEU A 96 -19.04 -4.49 1.99
CA LEU A 96 -19.31 -3.90 0.67
C LEU A 96 -18.69 -2.50 0.53
N ARG A 97 -18.74 -1.70 1.60
CA ARG A 97 -18.13 -0.36 1.64
C ARG A 97 -16.61 -0.41 1.52
N GLU A 98 -15.96 -1.35 2.20
CA GLU A 98 -14.50 -1.54 2.10
C GLU A 98 -14.08 -2.01 0.70
N ARG A 99 -14.86 -2.91 0.10
CA ARG A 99 -14.61 -3.36 -1.29
C ARG A 99 -14.77 -2.22 -2.28
N ASP A 100 -15.79 -1.39 -2.12
CA ASP A 100 -16.02 -0.24 -2.98
C ASP A 100 -14.89 0.80 -2.85
N LEU A 101 -14.48 1.14 -1.62
CA LEU A 101 -13.31 1.98 -1.39
C LEU A 101 -12.04 1.39 -2.02
N ARG A 102 -11.82 0.08 -1.89
CA ARG A 102 -10.67 -0.59 -2.51
C ARG A 102 -10.70 -0.47 -4.03
N LYS A 103 -11.85 -0.72 -4.65
CA LYS A 103 -12.04 -0.58 -6.11
C LYS A 103 -11.78 0.86 -6.56
N LYS A 104 -12.38 1.85 -5.87
CA LYS A 104 -12.16 3.27 -6.14
C LYS A 104 -10.69 3.66 -6.02
N THR A 105 -10.02 3.18 -4.96
CA THR A 105 -8.57 3.39 -4.78
C THR A 105 -7.80 2.86 -5.98
N ILE A 106 -8.04 1.60 -6.37
CA ILE A 106 -7.34 0.98 -7.50
C ILE A 106 -7.60 1.76 -8.80
N MET A 107 -8.83 2.18 -9.07
CA MET A 107 -9.16 2.96 -10.26
C MET A 107 -8.47 4.32 -10.29
N ILE A 108 -8.46 5.05 -9.17
CA ILE A 108 -7.78 6.35 -9.06
C ILE A 108 -6.28 6.19 -9.31
N PHE A 109 -5.64 5.21 -8.66
CA PHE A 109 -4.21 4.96 -8.84
C PHE A 109 -3.88 4.50 -10.27
N ALA A 110 -4.71 3.64 -10.87
CA ALA A 110 -4.53 3.22 -12.25
C ALA A 110 -4.65 4.39 -13.24
N ALA A 111 -5.64 5.27 -13.03
CA ALA A 111 -5.81 6.47 -13.86
C ALA A 111 -4.62 7.43 -13.71
N LEU A 112 -4.18 7.70 -12.48
CA LEU A 112 -3.01 8.56 -12.23
C LEU A 112 -1.73 7.96 -12.82
N PHE A 113 -1.55 6.64 -12.72
CA PHE A 113 -0.42 5.95 -13.32
C PHE A 113 -0.43 6.07 -14.85
N ALA A 114 -1.58 5.85 -15.50
CA ALA A 114 -1.72 5.99 -16.95
C ALA A 114 -1.41 7.43 -17.42
N ILE A 115 -1.91 8.44 -16.71
CA ILE A 115 -1.59 9.85 -16.98
C ILE A 115 -0.08 10.09 -16.83
N GLY A 116 0.52 9.57 -15.76
CA GLY A 116 1.96 9.68 -15.54
C GLY A 116 2.79 9.10 -16.68
N VAL A 117 2.41 7.93 -17.20
CA VAL A 117 3.07 7.29 -18.36
C VAL A 117 2.91 8.13 -19.63
N ILE A 118 1.70 8.64 -19.91
CA ILE A 118 1.45 9.46 -21.10
C ILE A 118 2.30 10.73 -21.07
N VAL A 119 2.30 11.44 -19.94
CA VAL A 119 3.11 12.66 -19.76
C VAL A 119 4.60 12.35 -19.89
N PHE A 120 5.07 11.23 -19.35
CA PHE A 120 6.46 10.80 -19.46
C PHE A 120 6.87 10.53 -20.91
N VAL A 121 6.04 9.82 -21.68
CA VAL A 121 6.31 9.57 -23.11
C VAL A 121 6.34 10.88 -23.89
N LEU A 122 5.36 11.77 -23.68
CA LEU A 122 5.33 13.09 -24.33
C LEU A 122 6.48 14.01 -23.93
N ALA A 123 7.12 13.78 -22.79
CA ALA A 123 8.27 14.57 -22.35
C ALA A 123 9.60 14.06 -22.92
N ILE A 124 9.64 12.81 -23.42
CA ILE A 124 10.82 12.20 -24.04
C ILE A 124 10.84 12.43 -25.55
N VAL A 125 9.67 12.38 -26.19
CA VAL A 125 9.46 12.70 -27.61
C VAL A 125 9.52 14.20 -27.84
#